data_AF-A0A1F2SHX5-F1
#
_entry.id   AF-A0A1F2SHX5-F1
#
_cell.length_a   1.000
_cell.length_b   1.000
_cell.length_c   1.000
_cell.angle_alpha   90.00
_cell.angle_beta   90.00
_cell.angle_gamma   90.00
#
_symmetry.space_group_name_H-M   'P 1'
#
loop_
_entity.id
_entity.type
_entity.pdbx_description
1 polymer ?
#
loop_
_entity_poly.entity_id
_entity_poly.type
_entity_poly.pdbx_seq_one_letter_code
_entity_poly.pdbx_strand_id
1 'polypeptide(L)'
;MTIRRRLVLAFATILVLFCLNLGVYLWGKSKQSSTVVALEKAVSSQLLVASINQSLNNLQKQVALISEIMVETAQGGAGPGEIAQFSSRLEAIAQQIEELGRLSDPRDRDRIESLRNDYQDLKSSWQVFFQNFGVNQSKAILELATKGDPLSQQVINQMLPQLQEDEKRRMDAAISNFNRVGNLTWQITIVILVASIGVAMLVAYRVSRYLAGGLNELRAGTALIGQGQLEHRITLKSADELGDLARAYNEMAAGLQSAREEAMKAKMDVEKRNRELEEQKGIAENLLLNILPVQVAKELQEQGTVEPKYFEDVTIIFTDFVGFTLSSEKLAAEDLVYLLNDYFTSFDHIVAKYHMEKLKTIGDSYMYVGGMPLGRRARRTPSHPVDAVLAASEMVRAVSERDQPENLARWAVRVGIHTGSVIAGVVGIEKFAFDIWGDSVNFASRMESSGAPNRINLSQQTYMRVKDFFDCEHRGKVLTKDKKETDMYFVNGVLPSLLDGSGHVPPEPFLRRYRIYFRKEPPDFPAFLLGSAQRVAG
;
A
#
# COMPACT_ATOMS: atom_id res chain seq x y z
N MET A 1 4.44 -11.69 29.34
CA MET A 1 3.18 -12.01 30.07
C MET A 1 2.05 -11.54 29.17
N THR A 2 1.29 -12.46 28.60
CA THR A 2 0.22 -12.17 27.62
C THR A 2 -0.78 -11.14 28.13
N ILE A 3 -1.32 -10.30 27.25
CA ILE A 3 -2.42 -9.36 27.50
C ILE A 3 -3.59 -10.09 28.14
N ARG A 4 -3.92 -11.29 27.62
CA ARG A 4 -4.99 -12.12 28.20
C ARG A 4 -4.78 -12.39 29.69
N ARG A 5 -3.57 -12.80 30.10
CA ARG A 5 -3.24 -13.01 31.52
C ARG A 5 -3.33 -11.73 32.35
N ARG A 6 -2.93 -10.56 31.82
CA ARG A 6 -3.08 -9.29 32.54
C ARG A 6 -4.54 -8.91 32.76
N LEU A 7 -5.38 -9.06 31.72
CA LEU A 7 -6.82 -8.80 31.82
C LEU A 7 -7.49 -9.75 32.81
N VAL A 8 -7.15 -11.04 32.76
CA VAL A 8 -7.66 -12.04 33.71
C VAL A 8 -7.24 -11.70 35.14
N LEU A 9 -5.99 -11.30 35.37
CA LEU A 9 -5.54 -10.89 36.71
C LEU A 9 -6.21 -9.61 37.19
N ALA A 10 -6.38 -8.61 36.33
CA ALA A 10 -7.10 -7.38 36.66
C ALA A 10 -8.55 -7.68 37.06
N PHE A 11 -9.24 -8.50 36.26
CA PHE A 11 -10.61 -8.93 36.55
C PHE A 11 -10.70 -9.75 37.84
N ALA A 12 -9.79 -10.72 38.03
CA ALA A 12 -9.73 -11.50 39.26
C ALA A 12 -9.49 -10.63 40.49
N THR A 13 -8.63 -9.60 40.39
CA THR A 13 -8.37 -8.65 41.48
C THR A 13 -9.64 -7.87 41.85
N ILE A 14 -10.39 -7.39 40.85
CA ILE A 14 -11.66 -6.68 41.06
C ILE A 14 -12.69 -7.61 41.72
N LEU A 15 -12.77 -8.86 41.27
CA LEU A 15 -13.71 -9.84 41.81
C LEU A 15 -13.37 -10.23 43.26
N VAL A 16 -12.08 -10.37 43.59
CA VAL A 16 -11.61 -10.59 44.96
C VAL A 16 -11.96 -9.40 45.87
N LEU A 17 -11.75 -8.16 45.41
CA LEU A 17 -12.14 -6.95 46.16
C LEU A 17 -13.65 -6.90 46.39
N PHE A 18 -14.45 -7.27 45.40
CA PHE A 18 -15.90 -7.35 45.54
C PHE A 18 -16.33 -8.39 46.58
N CYS A 19 -15.78 -9.61 46.51
CA CYS A 19 -16.04 -10.66 47.50
C CYS A 19 -15.64 -10.24 48.93
N LEU A 20 -14.51 -9.56 49.08
CA LEU A 20 -14.03 -9.07 50.38
C LEU A 20 -14.97 -7.99 50.94
N ASN A 21 -15.42 -7.06 50.10
CA ASN A 21 -16.38 -6.04 50.49
C ASN A 21 -17.72 -6.65 50.95
N LEU A 22 -18.22 -7.62 50.18
CA LEU A 22 -19.45 -8.34 50.52
C LEU A 22 -19.31 -9.10 51.85
N GLY A 23 -18.16 -9.74 52.09
CA GLY A 23 -17.86 -10.43 53.34
C GLY A 23 -17.89 -9.50 54.56
N VAL A 24 -17.25 -8.33 54.45
CA VAL A 24 -17.24 -7.30 55.51
C VAL A 24 -18.66 -6.78 55.78
N TYR A 25 -19.43 -6.51 54.73
CA TYR A 25 -20.81 -6.06 54.85
C TYR A 25 -21.69 -7.08 55.58
N LEU A 26 -21.62 -8.37 55.19
CA LEU A 26 -22.38 -9.44 55.83
C LEU A 26 -21.98 -9.63 57.30
N TRP A 27 -20.68 -9.54 57.61
CA TRP A 27 -20.18 -9.61 58.98
C TRP A 27 -20.69 -8.44 59.84
N GLY A 28 -20.64 -7.21 59.31
CA GLY A 28 -21.16 -6.03 59.99
C GLY A 28 -22.66 -6.14 60.29
N LYS A 29 -23.44 -6.58 59.30
CA LYS A 29 -24.88 -6.82 59.45
C LYS A 29 -25.19 -7.88 60.51
N SER A 30 -24.44 -8.98 60.53
CA SER A 30 -24.57 -10.02 61.55
C SER A 30 -24.27 -9.48 62.95
N LYS A 31 -23.22 -8.68 63.11
CA LYS A 31 -22.86 -8.09 64.40
C LYS A 31 -23.92 -7.11 64.89
N GLN A 32 -24.48 -6.29 64.02
CA GLN A 32 -25.56 -5.36 64.36
C GLN A 32 -26.84 -6.08 64.81
N SER A 33 -27.20 -7.22 64.20
CA SER A 33 -28.36 -8.01 64.63
C SER A 33 -28.21 -8.50 66.08
N SER A 34 -27.01 -8.93 66.49
CA SER A 34 -26.78 -9.35 67.88
C SER A 34 -26.97 -8.22 68.90
N THR A 35 -26.65 -6.97 68.52
CA THR A 35 -26.85 -5.82 69.41
C THR A 35 -28.29 -5.33 69.44
N VAL A 36 -29.08 -5.56 68.37
CA VAL A 36 -30.53 -5.31 68.38
C VAL A 36 -31.22 -6.22 69.41
N VAL A 37 -30.93 -7.52 69.38
CA VAL A 37 -31.53 -8.49 70.30
C VAL A 37 -31.19 -8.16 71.76
N ALA A 38 -29.95 -7.74 72.04
CA ALA A 38 -29.54 -7.32 73.38
C ALA A 38 -30.27 -6.04 73.84
N LEU A 39 -30.49 -5.09 72.93
CA LEU A 39 -31.21 -3.85 73.20
C LEU A 39 -32.70 -4.11 73.48
N GLU A 40 -33.36 -4.91 72.64
CA GLU A 40 -34.76 -5.30 72.85
C GLU A 40 -34.96 -5.96 74.22
N LYS A 41 -34.09 -6.91 74.58
CA LYS A 41 -34.13 -7.61 75.87
C LYS A 41 -33.96 -6.65 77.07
N ALA A 42 -33.06 -5.68 76.98
CA ALA A 42 -32.83 -4.68 78.03
C ALA A 42 -34.01 -3.70 78.18
N VAL A 43 -34.58 -3.23 77.06
CA VAL A 43 -35.74 -2.32 77.07
C VAL A 43 -36.98 -3.01 77.65
N SER A 44 -37.26 -4.26 77.23
CA SER A 44 -38.38 -5.04 77.77
C SER A 44 -38.23 -5.30 79.28
N SER A 45 -37.04 -5.64 79.75
CA SER A 45 -36.77 -5.87 81.18
C SER A 45 -36.99 -4.60 82.01
N GLN A 46 -36.50 -3.45 81.55
CA GLN A 46 -36.71 -2.17 82.23
C GLN A 46 -38.18 -1.77 82.31
N LEU A 47 -38.95 -1.96 81.23
CA LEU A 47 -40.40 -1.68 81.23
C LEU A 47 -41.15 -2.58 82.21
N LEU A 48 -40.80 -3.87 82.30
CA LEU A 48 -41.38 -4.80 83.26
C LEU A 48 -41.09 -4.37 84.71
N VAL A 49 -39.84 -4.04 85.04
CA VAL A 49 -39.46 -3.59 86.39
C VAL A 49 -40.20 -2.30 86.78
N ALA A 50 -40.30 -1.33 85.85
CA ALA A 50 -41.05 -0.11 86.08
C ALA A 50 -42.54 -0.37 86.32
N SER A 51 -43.16 -1.26 85.53
CA SER A 51 -44.54 -1.70 85.69
C SER A 51 -44.78 -2.38 87.05
N ILE A 52 -43.90 -3.33 87.42
CA ILE A 52 -43.96 -4.05 88.70
C ILE A 52 -43.89 -3.05 89.87
N ASN A 53 -42.91 -2.14 89.84
CA ASN A 53 -42.71 -1.13 90.87
C ASN A 53 -43.93 -0.19 91.01
N GLN A 54 -44.47 0.30 89.89
CA GLN A 54 -45.67 1.15 89.92
C GLN A 54 -46.89 0.39 90.47
N SER A 55 -47.08 -0.86 90.06
CA SER A 55 -48.22 -1.69 90.46
C SER A 55 -48.15 -2.05 91.94
N LEU A 56 -46.95 -2.40 92.43
CA LEU A 56 -46.71 -2.68 93.84
C LEU A 56 -46.87 -1.45 94.73
N ASN A 57 -46.34 -0.30 94.32
CA ASN A 57 -46.55 0.96 95.05
C ASN A 57 -48.02 1.35 95.16
N ASN A 58 -48.79 1.14 94.08
CA ASN A 58 -50.24 1.39 94.10
C ASN A 58 -50.97 0.44 95.06
N LEU A 59 -50.60 -0.84 95.07
CA LEU A 59 -51.17 -1.83 95.99
C LEU A 59 -50.75 -1.55 97.44
N GLN A 60 -49.51 -1.16 97.70
CA GLN A 60 -49.05 -0.77 99.03
C GLN A 60 -49.82 0.44 99.55
N LYS A 61 -50.03 1.48 98.73
CA LYS A 61 -50.88 2.62 99.09
C LYS A 61 -52.31 2.19 99.41
N GLN A 62 -52.86 1.28 98.61
CA GLN A 62 -54.21 0.74 98.84
C GLN A 62 -54.27 -0.05 100.16
N VAL A 63 -53.28 -0.92 100.44
CA VAL A 63 -53.16 -1.68 101.70
C VAL A 63 -53.00 -0.72 102.89
N ALA A 64 -52.17 0.32 102.77
CA ALA A 64 -51.96 1.32 103.81
C ALA A 64 -53.23 2.12 104.10
N LEU A 65 -53.91 2.66 103.07
CA LEU A 65 -55.20 3.34 103.21
C LEU A 65 -56.26 2.45 103.88
N ILE A 66 -56.33 1.18 103.45
CA ILE A 66 -57.27 0.22 104.02
C ILE A 66 -56.91 -0.07 105.48
N SER A 67 -55.63 -0.23 105.83
CA SER A 67 -55.19 -0.43 107.21
C SER A 67 -55.48 0.78 108.11
N GLU A 68 -55.40 2.00 107.58
CA GLU A 68 -55.71 3.24 108.31
C GLU A 68 -57.22 3.35 108.57
N ILE A 69 -58.05 3.02 107.56
CA ILE A 69 -59.52 2.96 107.68
C ILE A 69 -59.97 1.88 108.70
N MET A 70 -59.23 0.76 108.84
CA MET A 70 -59.52 -0.28 109.85
C MET A 70 -59.37 0.24 111.29
N VAL A 71 -58.46 1.19 111.52
CA VAL A 71 -58.24 1.77 112.85
C VAL A 71 -59.40 2.70 113.23
N GLU A 72 -60.08 3.29 112.24
CA GLU A 72 -61.11 4.31 112.45
C GLU A 72 -62.57 3.81 112.36
N THR A 73 -62.85 2.68 111.67
CA THR A 73 -64.23 2.20 111.45
C THR A 73 -64.42 0.69 111.66
N ALA A 74 -65.40 0.32 112.50
CA ALA A 74 -65.67 -1.07 112.89
C ALA A 74 -66.76 -1.79 112.04
N GLN A 75 -67.22 -1.21 110.91
CA GLN A 75 -68.21 -1.85 110.04
C GLN A 75 -67.91 -1.65 108.55
N GLY A 76 -67.70 -2.77 107.83
CA GLY A 76 -67.54 -2.82 106.37
C GLY A 76 -66.32 -3.67 105.95
N GLY A 77 -66.54 -4.94 105.58
CA GLY A 77 -65.52 -5.77 104.94
C GLY A 77 -65.47 -5.54 103.43
N ALA A 78 -64.36 -5.93 102.80
CA ALA A 78 -64.20 -5.85 101.34
C ALA A 78 -65.17 -6.81 100.65
N GLY A 79 -65.78 -6.38 99.55
CA GLY A 79 -66.71 -7.22 98.78
C GLY A 79 -65.99 -8.40 98.10
N PRO A 80 -66.68 -9.54 97.83
CA PRO A 80 -66.07 -10.67 97.11
C PRO A 80 -65.44 -10.28 95.76
N GLY A 81 -66.02 -9.28 95.09
CA GLY A 81 -65.48 -8.71 93.85
C GLY A 81 -64.19 -7.90 94.03
N GLU A 82 -64.01 -7.22 95.16
CA GLU A 82 -62.80 -6.45 95.48
C GLU A 82 -61.64 -7.37 95.84
N ILE A 83 -61.91 -8.45 96.58
CA ILE A 83 -60.92 -9.50 96.90
C ILE A 83 -60.47 -10.21 95.62
N ALA A 84 -61.40 -10.53 94.71
CA ALA A 84 -61.08 -11.11 93.41
C ALA A 84 -60.23 -10.14 92.55
N GLN A 85 -60.55 -8.84 92.57
CA GLN A 85 -59.79 -7.84 91.82
C GLN A 85 -58.37 -7.64 92.39
N PHE A 86 -58.22 -7.63 93.72
CA PHE A 86 -56.91 -7.51 94.39
C PHE A 86 -56.04 -8.75 94.14
N SER A 87 -56.59 -9.95 94.32
CA SER A 87 -55.88 -11.20 94.03
C SER A 87 -55.48 -11.31 92.56
N SER A 88 -56.33 -10.89 91.62
CA SER A 88 -55.98 -10.83 90.19
C SER A 88 -54.80 -9.88 89.90
N ARG A 89 -54.74 -8.71 90.57
CA ARG A 89 -53.61 -7.77 90.43
C ARG A 89 -52.31 -8.34 91.01
N LEU A 90 -52.37 -9.07 92.12
CA LEU A 90 -51.21 -9.77 92.67
C LEU A 90 -50.73 -10.91 91.75
N GLU A 91 -51.66 -11.62 91.10
CA GLU A 91 -51.29 -12.63 90.11
C GLU A 91 -50.62 -12.02 88.87
N ALA A 92 -51.12 -10.88 88.39
CA ALA A 92 -50.52 -10.18 87.26
C ALA A 92 -49.08 -9.74 87.55
N ILE A 93 -48.78 -9.26 88.77
CA ILE A 93 -47.42 -8.90 89.17
C ILE A 93 -46.53 -10.15 89.29
N ALA A 94 -47.05 -11.27 89.80
CA ALA A 94 -46.32 -12.53 89.83
C ALA A 94 -45.89 -12.99 88.42
N GLN A 95 -46.80 -12.88 87.44
CA GLN A 95 -46.52 -13.19 86.04
C GLN A 95 -45.46 -12.26 85.44
N GLN A 96 -45.51 -10.96 85.74
CA GLN A 96 -44.50 -10.00 85.30
C GLN A 96 -43.10 -10.31 85.87
N ILE A 97 -43.01 -10.74 87.13
CA ILE A 97 -41.74 -11.16 87.76
C ILE A 97 -41.21 -12.47 87.14
N GLU A 98 -42.10 -13.39 86.77
CA GLU A 98 -41.72 -14.60 86.04
C GLU A 98 -41.18 -14.28 84.63
N GLU A 99 -41.88 -13.41 83.89
CA GLU A 99 -41.46 -12.97 82.56
C GLU A 99 -40.12 -12.20 82.61
N LEU A 100 -39.93 -11.36 83.62
CA LEU A 100 -38.66 -10.70 83.90
C LEU A 100 -37.53 -11.72 84.09
N GLY A 101 -37.75 -12.78 84.87
CA GLY A 101 -36.75 -13.84 85.05
C GLY A 101 -36.37 -14.59 83.76
N ARG A 102 -37.28 -14.69 82.78
CA ARG A 102 -36.99 -15.26 81.46
C ARG A 102 -36.18 -14.30 80.58
N LEU A 103 -36.42 -13.00 80.74
CA LEU A 103 -35.78 -11.91 80.00
C LEU A 103 -34.49 -11.40 80.65
N SER A 104 -34.04 -11.94 81.78
CA SER A 104 -32.79 -11.49 82.40
C SER A 104 -31.56 -12.32 81.98
N ASP A 105 -30.37 -11.78 82.25
CA ASP A 105 -29.08 -12.45 82.04
C ASP A 105 -28.89 -13.52 83.14
N PRO A 106 -28.21 -14.65 82.85
CA PRO A 106 -27.80 -15.63 83.85
C PRO A 106 -27.23 -15.06 85.15
N ARG A 107 -26.56 -13.89 85.09
CA ARG A 107 -25.95 -13.22 86.24
C ARG A 107 -26.93 -12.64 87.26
N ASP A 108 -28.20 -12.45 86.89
CA ASP A 108 -29.23 -11.85 87.78
C ASP A 108 -30.29 -12.82 88.22
N ARG A 109 -30.16 -14.09 87.81
CA ARG A 109 -31.09 -15.15 88.17
C ARG A 109 -31.26 -15.23 89.68
N ASP A 110 -30.17 -15.18 90.43
CA ASP A 110 -30.21 -15.28 91.89
C ASP A 110 -30.96 -14.10 92.54
N ARG A 111 -30.80 -12.89 91.98
CA ARG A 111 -31.48 -11.68 92.48
C ARG A 111 -32.97 -11.69 92.15
N ILE A 112 -33.33 -12.13 90.96
CA ILE A 112 -34.74 -12.23 90.52
C ILE A 112 -35.44 -13.39 91.22
N GLU A 113 -34.72 -14.48 91.51
CA GLU A 113 -35.25 -15.57 92.32
C GLU A 113 -35.51 -15.11 93.76
N SER A 114 -34.59 -14.34 94.35
CA SER A 114 -34.82 -13.70 95.64
C SER A 114 -36.04 -12.79 95.61
N LEU A 115 -36.18 -11.94 94.58
CA LEU A 115 -37.34 -11.06 94.41
C LEU A 115 -38.64 -11.86 94.25
N ARG A 116 -38.61 -12.97 93.51
CA ARG A 116 -39.76 -13.84 93.30
C ARG A 116 -40.21 -14.47 94.62
N ASN A 117 -39.26 -15.01 95.40
CA ASN A 117 -39.57 -15.65 96.68
C ASN A 117 -40.13 -14.63 97.68
N ASP A 118 -39.45 -13.49 97.84
CA ASP A 118 -39.89 -12.43 98.75
C ASP A 118 -41.25 -11.84 98.32
N TYR A 119 -41.51 -11.75 97.00
CA TYR A 119 -42.80 -11.34 96.47
C TYR A 119 -43.90 -12.39 96.68
N GLN A 120 -43.60 -13.68 96.56
CA GLN A 120 -44.57 -14.75 96.84
C GLN A 120 -44.98 -14.74 98.32
N ASP A 121 -44.02 -14.54 99.22
CA ASP A 121 -44.27 -14.40 100.64
C ASP A 121 -45.12 -13.14 100.91
N LEU A 122 -44.79 -12.00 100.29
CA LEU A 122 -45.57 -10.77 100.38
C LEU A 122 -47.00 -10.95 99.84
N LYS A 123 -47.15 -11.58 98.68
CA LYS A 123 -48.45 -11.90 98.06
C LYS A 123 -49.29 -12.75 98.99
N SER A 124 -48.71 -13.79 99.61
CA SER A 124 -49.42 -14.66 100.55
C SER A 124 -49.88 -13.88 101.80
N SER A 125 -49.01 -13.03 102.34
CA SER A 125 -49.30 -12.19 103.50
C SER A 125 -50.42 -11.19 103.20
N TRP A 126 -50.37 -10.50 102.05
CA TRP A 126 -51.41 -9.57 101.61
C TRP A 126 -52.74 -10.26 101.27
N GLN A 127 -52.72 -11.48 100.75
CA GLN A 127 -53.93 -12.28 100.55
C GLN A 127 -54.58 -12.66 101.89
N VAL A 128 -53.78 -13.09 102.87
CA VAL A 128 -54.26 -13.40 104.22
C VAL A 128 -54.81 -12.14 104.91
N PHE A 129 -54.15 -10.99 104.74
CA PHE A 129 -54.66 -9.69 105.21
C PHE A 129 -56.03 -9.37 104.60
N PHE A 130 -56.17 -9.39 103.28
CA PHE A 130 -57.42 -9.07 102.59
C PHE A 130 -58.56 -10.08 102.82
N GLN A 131 -58.25 -11.37 102.99
CA GLN A 131 -59.27 -12.39 103.29
C GLN A 131 -59.84 -12.27 104.71
N ASN A 132 -59.01 -11.81 105.66
CA ASN A 132 -59.44 -11.59 107.05
C ASN A 132 -59.95 -10.17 107.28
N PHE A 133 -59.83 -9.28 106.29
CA PHE A 133 -60.34 -7.91 106.33
C PHE A 133 -61.87 -7.90 106.44
N GLY A 134 -62.40 -7.33 107.54
CA GLY A 134 -63.82 -7.31 107.85
C GLY A 134 -64.40 -8.61 108.45
N VAL A 135 -63.58 -9.67 108.58
CA VAL A 135 -63.98 -10.96 109.19
C VAL A 135 -63.24 -11.20 110.52
N ASN A 136 -61.92 -10.99 110.56
CA ASN A 136 -61.08 -11.14 111.75
C ASN A 136 -59.97 -10.08 111.76
N GLN A 137 -60.29 -8.90 112.30
CA GLN A 137 -59.40 -7.73 112.29
C GLN A 137 -58.09 -7.97 113.06
N SER A 138 -58.12 -8.68 114.19
CA SER A 138 -56.91 -8.97 114.99
C SER A 138 -55.91 -9.83 114.22
N LYS A 139 -56.38 -10.82 113.45
CA LYS A 139 -55.51 -11.67 112.62
C LYS A 139 -54.95 -10.90 111.41
N ALA A 140 -55.75 -10.03 110.80
CA ALA A 140 -55.32 -9.20 109.67
C ALA A 140 -54.22 -8.20 110.07
N ILE A 141 -54.40 -7.47 111.19
CA ILE A 141 -53.42 -6.50 111.69
C ILE A 141 -52.11 -7.19 112.09
N LEU A 142 -52.19 -8.34 112.77
CA LEU A 142 -51.00 -9.09 113.18
C LEU A 142 -50.20 -9.60 111.98
N GLU A 143 -50.87 -10.15 110.95
CA GLU A 143 -50.21 -10.64 109.74
C GLU A 143 -49.55 -9.49 108.95
N LEU A 144 -50.22 -8.34 108.85
CA LEU A 144 -49.67 -7.15 108.19
C LEU A 144 -48.45 -6.61 108.95
N ALA A 145 -48.53 -6.44 110.26
CA ALA A 145 -47.44 -5.87 111.06
C ALA A 145 -46.22 -6.81 111.21
N THR A 146 -46.44 -8.13 111.25
CA THR A 146 -45.35 -9.10 111.48
C THR A 146 -44.68 -9.58 110.20
N LYS A 147 -45.41 -9.65 109.08
CA LYS A 147 -44.89 -10.16 107.80
C LYS A 147 -45.12 -9.20 106.64
N GLY A 148 -46.33 -8.67 106.49
CA GLY A 148 -46.70 -7.86 105.33
C GLY A 148 -45.86 -6.58 105.17
N ASP A 149 -45.72 -5.79 106.23
CA ASP A 149 -45.00 -4.52 106.22
C ASP A 149 -43.48 -4.69 106.08
N PRO A 150 -42.80 -5.59 106.82
CA PRO A 150 -41.37 -5.86 106.61
C PRO A 150 -41.07 -6.34 105.19
N LEU A 151 -41.87 -7.26 104.65
CA LEU A 151 -41.70 -7.77 103.28
C LEU A 151 -42.01 -6.69 102.23
N SER A 152 -43.02 -5.86 102.46
CA SER A 152 -43.34 -4.72 101.59
C SER A 152 -42.19 -3.71 101.57
N GLN A 153 -41.58 -3.42 102.71
CA GLN A 153 -40.41 -2.53 102.80
C GLN A 153 -39.20 -3.14 102.07
N GLN A 154 -38.94 -4.43 102.23
CA GLN A 154 -37.84 -5.12 101.56
C GLN A 154 -38.04 -5.15 100.03
N VAL A 155 -39.20 -5.59 99.55
CA VAL A 155 -39.49 -5.71 98.11
C VAL A 155 -39.59 -4.33 97.44
N ILE A 156 -40.35 -3.40 98.03
CA ILE A 156 -40.71 -2.13 97.37
C ILE A 156 -39.65 -1.04 97.60
N ASN A 157 -39.06 -0.96 98.79
CA ASN A 157 -38.14 0.14 99.12
C ASN A 157 -36.66 -0.25 99.03
N GLN A 158 -36.32 -1.54 98.92
CA GLN A 158 -34.93 -1.98 98.77
C GLN A 158 -34.68 -2.70 97.44
N MET A 159 -35.39 -3.80 97.17
CA MET A 159 -35.09 -4.67 96.04
C MET A 159 -35.48 -4.07 94.68
N LEU A 160 -36.71 -3.54 94.55
CA LEU A 160 -37.19 -2.98 93.28
C LEU A 160 -36.41 -1.72 92.85
N PRO A 161 -36.09 -0.74 93.72
CA PRO A 161 -35.32 0.43 93.33
C PRO A 161 -33.90 0.07 92.88
N GLN A 162 -33.24 -0.88 93.57
CA GLN A 162 -31.92 -1.38 93.18
C GLN A 162 -31.97 -2.08 91.82
N LEU A 163 -32.96 -2.95 91.62
CA LEU A 163 -33.15 -3.67 90.35
C LEU A 163 -33.46 -2.70 89.20
N GLN A 164 -34.25 -1.65 89.46
CA GLN A 164 -34.59 -0.62 88.48
C GLN A 164 -33.38 0.22 88.07
N GLU A 165 -32.49 0.56 89.01
CA GLU A 165 -31.26 1.28 88.70
C GLU A 165 -30.27 0.42 87.90
N ASP A 166 -30.17 -0.87 88.23
CA ASP A 166 -29.34 -1.83 87.50
C ASP A 166 -29.84 -2.08 86.06
N GLU A 167 -31.16 -2.25 85.87
CA GLU A 167 -31.76 -2.39 84.53
C GLU A 167 -31.64 -1.10 83.70
N LYS A 168 -31.75 0.07 84.32
CA LYS A 168 -31.48 1.35 83.65
C LYS A 168 -30.04 1.45 83.15
N ARG A 169 -29.06 1.11 84.01
CA ARG A 169 -27.63 1.09 83.63
C ARG A 169 -27.37 0.12 82.47
N ARG A 170 -28.09 -1.00 82.40
CA ARG A 170 -27.99 -1.96 81.30
C ARG A 170 -28.59 -1.45 80.00
N MET A 171 -29.77 -0.84 80.06
CA MET A 171 -30.37 -0.23 78.88
C MET A 171 -29.41 0.83 78.31
N ASP A 172 -28.84 1.70 79.15
CA ASP A 172 -27.86 2.71 78.72
C ASP A 172 -26.58 2.07 78.13
N ALA A 173 -26.09 0.98 78.74
CA ALA A 173 -24.96 0.21 78.21
C ALA A 173 -25.31 -0.50 76.86
N ALA A 174 -26.54 -1.00 76.70
CA ALA A 174 -27.00 -1.64 75.47
C ALA A 174 -27.18 -0.63 74.34
N ILE A 175 -27.75 0.55 74.62
CA ILE A 175 -27.90 1.66 73.67
C ILE A 175 -26.53 2.15 73.20
N SER A 176 -25.60 2.39 74.14
CA SER A 176 -24.25 2.85 73.79
C SER A 176 -23.46 1.81 72.98
N ASN A 177 -23.57 0.52 73.33
CA ASN A 177 -22.96 -0.56 72.56
C ASN A 177 -23.58 -0.71 71.16
N PHE A 178 -24.90 -0.61 71.02
CA PHE A 178 -25.60 -0.64 69.74
C PHE A 178 -25.13 0.49 68.82
N ASN A 179 -25.10 1.73 69.32
CA ASN A 179 -24.65 2.90 68.57
C ASN A 179 -23.16 2.80 68.20
N ARG A 180 -22.31 2.32 69.12
CA ARG A 180 -20.87 2.15 68.88
C ARG A 180 -20.60 1.11 67.81
N VAL A 181 -21.25 -0.06 67.88
CA VAL A 181 -21.08 -1.14 66.89
C VAL A 181 -21.62 -0.72 65.52
N GLY A 182 -22.79 -0.05 65.48
CA GLY A 182 -23.37 0.47 64.24
C GLY A 182 -22.46 1.48 63.54
N ASN A 183 -21.96 2.48 64.27
CA ASN A 183 -21.07 3.49 63.71
C ASN A 183 -19.73 2.89 63.26
N LEU A 184 -19.14 1.99 64.07
CA LEU A 184 -17.86 1.36 63.74
C LEU A 184 -17.97 0.46 62.48
N THR A 185 -19.02 -0.36 62.39
CA THR A 185 -19.25 -1.23 61.23
C THR A 185 -19.52 -0.41 59.96
N TRP A 186 -20.29 0.68 60.05
CA TRP A 186 -20.54 1.58 58.93
C TRP A 186 -19.25 2.28 58.45
N GLN A 187 -18.44 2.80 59.37
CA GLN A 187 -17.14 3.41 59.04
C GLN A 187 -16.19 2.42 58.37
N ILE A 188 -16.04 1.21 58.92
CA ILE A 188 -15.18 0.16 58.33
C ILE A 188 -15.65 -0.20 56.92
N THR A 189 -16.96 -0.36 56.72
CA THR A 189 -17.53 -0.71 55.41
C THR A 189 -17.22 0.37 54.36
N ILE A 190 -17.39 1.65 54.72
CA ILE A 190 -17.11 2.76 53.80
C ILE A 190 -15.62 2.86 53.49
N VAL A 191 -14.75 2.76 54.49
CA VAL A 191 -13.29 2.82 54.29
C VAL A 191 -12.83 1.71 53.32
N ILE A 192 -13.32 0.49 53.51
CA ILE A 192 -12.97 -0.65 52.65
C ILE A 192 -13.57 -0.50 51.25
N LEU A 193 -14.78 0.04 51.12
CA LEU A 193 -15.39 0.35 49.82
C LEU A 193 -14.59 1.38 49.05
N VAL A 194 -14.24 2.51 49.67
CA VAL A 194 -13.45 3.57 49.05
C VAL A 194 -12.06 3.05 48.66
N ALA A 195 -11.40 2.29 49.53
CA ALA A 195 -10.11 1.68 49.22
C ALA A 195 -10.21 0.69 48.05
N SER A 196 -11.25 -0.15 48.02
CA SER A 196 -11.49 -1.12 46.93
C SER A 196 -11.73 -0.42 45.59
N ILE A 197 -12.53 0.66 45.59
CA ILE A 197 -12.77 1.49 44.39
C ILE A 197 -11.46 2.12 43.90
N GLY A 198 -10.66 2.67 44.82
CA GLY A 198 -9.36 3.26 44.48
C GLY A 198 -8.41 2.25 43.81
N VAL A 199 -8.30 1.04 44.36
CA VAL A 199 -7.47 -0.03 43.77
C VAL A 199 -8.03 -0.47 42.42
N ALA A 200 -9.34 -0.67 42.30
CA ALA A 200 -9.98 -1.05 41.03
C ALA A 200 -9.76 0.00 39.93
N MET A 201 -9.93 1.29 40.26
CA MET A 201 -9.65 2.40 39.33
C MET A 201 -8.17 2.44 38.93
N LEU A 202 -7.24 2.25 39.87
CA LEU A 202 -5.81 2.23 39.57
C LEU A 202 -5.44 1.09 38.62
N VAL A 203 -5.96 -0.12 38.87
CA VAL A 203 -5.75 -1.29 38.00
C VAL A 203 -6.34 -1.04 36.62
N ALA A 204 -7.58 -0.55 36.53
CA ALA A 204 -8.23 -0.23 35.28
C ALA A 204 -7.47 0.84 34.48
N TYR A 205 -7.03 1.91 35.15
CA TYR A 205 -6.25 2.98 34.53
C TYR A 205 -4.90 2.47 33.99
N ARG A 206 -4.18 1.65 34.76
CA ARG A 206 -2.90 1.07 34.34
C ARG A 206 -3.05 0.17 33.12
N VAL A 207 -4.07 -0.70 33.10
CA VAL A 207 -4.34 -1.59 31.96
C VAL A 207 -4.76 -0.78 30.74
N SER A 208 -5.67 0.18 30.91
CA SER A 208 -6.15 1.04 29.81
C SER A 208 -5.00 1.84 29.18
N ARG A 209 -4.19 2.52 30.00
CA ARG A 209 -3.05 3.32 29.51
C ARG A 209 -2.01 2.46 28.78
N TYR A 210 -1.78 1.23 29.25
CA TYR A 210 -0.88 0.28 28.61
C TYR A 210 -1.39 -0.13 27.22
N LEU A 211 -2.65 -0.56 27.12
CA LEU A 211 -3.26 -1.00 25.86
C LEU A 211 -3.37 0.15 24.85
N ALA A 212 -3.87 1.30 25.28
CA ALA A 212 -4.04 2.46 24.42
C ALA A 212 -2.70 2.96 23.85
N GLY A 213 -1.64 2.97 24.67
CA GLY A 213 -0.29 3.35 24.23
C GLY A 213 0.24 2.40 23.15
N GLY A 214 0.25 1.09 23.43
CA GLY A 214 0.77 0.11 22.49
C GLY A 214 -0.02 0.02 21.18
N LEU A 215 -1.35 0.13 21.24
CA LEU A 215 -2.20 0.15 20.04
C LEU A 215 -1.99 1.41 19.19
N ASN A 216 -1.82 2.58 19.82
CA ASN A 216 -1.54 3.81 19.07
C ASN A 216 -0.18 3.78 18.38
N GLU A 217 0.84 3.23 19.03
CA GLU A 217 2.18 3.07 18.44
C GLU A 217 2.16 2.10 17.25
N LEU A 218 1.45 0.97 17.40
CA LEU A 218 1.20 0.04 16.29
C LEU A 218 0.45 0.71 15.14
N ARG A 219 -0.64 1.44 15.43
CA ARG A 219 -1.41 2.16 14.41
C ARG A 219 -0.57 3.19 13.67
N ALA A 220 0.24 3.97 14.38
CA ALA A 220 1.11 4.97 13.77
C ALA A 220 2.17 4.31 12.89
N GLY A 221 2.88 3.30 13.41
CA GLY A 221 3.93 2.61 12.66
C GLY A 221 3.42 1.86 11.44
N THR A 222 2.29 1.17 11.56
CA THR A 222 1.64 0.48 10.43
C THR A 222 1.13 1.45 9.37
N ALA A 223 0.61 2.62 9.75
CA ALA A 223 0.20 3.66 8.79
C ALA A 223 1.39 4.19 7.97
N LEU A 224 2.56 4.38 8.59
CA LEU A 224 3.78 4.80 7.88
C LEU A 224 4.25 3.73 6.88
N ILE A 225 4.26 2.45 7.29
CA ILE A 225 4.57 1.33 6.39
C ILE A 225 3.56 1.29 5.22
N GLY A 226 2.27 1.47 5.51
CA GLY A 226 1.21 1.52 4.50
C GLY A 226 1.31 2.69 3.52
N GLN A 227 1.92 3.82 3.92
CA GLN A 227 2.22 4.96 3.05
C GLN A 227 3.48 4.75 2.19
N GLY A 228 4.11 3.58 2.27
CA GLY A 228 5.28 3.22 1.47
C GLY A 228 6.63 3.53 2.12
N GLN A 229 6.65 3.98 3.38
CA GLN A 229 7.88 4.13 4.16
C GLN A 229 8.32 2.78 4.74
N LEU A 230 8.74 1.87 3.87
CA LEU A 230 9.06 0.48 4.22
C LEU A 230 10.32 0.35 5.09
N GLU A 231 11.14 1.40 5.24
CA GLU A 231 12.28 1.41 6.17
C GLU A 231 11.85 1.60 7.64
N HIS A 232 10.64 2.11 7.87
CA HIS A 232 10.13 2.32 9.22
C HIS A 232 10.01 0.99 9.96
N ARG A 233 10.37 0.99 11.25
CA ARG A 233 10.24 -0.18 12.13
C ARG A 233 9.48 0.24 13.39
N ILE A 234 8.46 -0.53 13.73
CA ILE A 234 7.69 -0.38 14.96
C ILE A 234 8.58 -0.83 16.11
N THR A 235 8.92 0.08 17.02
CA THR A 235 9.90 -0.13 18.11
C THR A 235 9.27 -0.56 19.42
N LEU A 236 8.02 -1.02 19.40
CA LEU A 236 7.27 -1.45 20.59
C LEU A 236 7.99 -2.61 21.31
N LYS A 237 8.66 -2.29 22.42
CA LYS A 237 9.39 -3.26 23.27
C LYS A 237 8.46 -4.01 24.21
N SER A 238 7.45 -4.67 23.66
CA SER A 238 6.56 -5.53 24.43
C SER A 238 6.90 -7.01 24.22
N ALA A 239 6.79 -7.82 25.28
CA ALA A 239 6.96 -9.28 25.24
C ALA A 239 5.60 -9.99 25.33
N ASP A 240 4.58 -9.38 24.74
CA ASP A 240 3.22 -9.87 24.65
C ASP A 240 2.72 -9.79 23.20
N GLU A 241 1.44 -10.05 22.99
CA GLU A 241 0.81 -10.12 21.67
C GLU A 241 0.98 -8.83 20.85
N LEU A 242 1.10 -7.65 21.47
CA LEU A 242 1.36 -6.40 20.74
C LEU A 242 2.78 -6.37 20.18
N GLY A 243 3.74 -6.91 20.93
CA GLY A 243 5.13 -7.02 20.48
C GLY A 243 5.30 -8.06 19.37
N ASP A 244 4.57 -9.18 19.45
CA ASP A 244 4.53 -10.17 18.37
C ASP A 244 3.97 -9.57 17.09
N LEU A 245 2.90 -8.77 17.18
CA LEU A 245 2.33 -8.07 16.04
C LEU A 245 3.30 -7.04 15.45
N ALA A 246 3.99 -6.27 16.30
CA ALA A 246 5.01 -5.32 15.84
C ALA A 246 6.14 -6.00 15.05
N ARG A 247 6.60 -7.18 15.51
CA ARG A 247 7.62 -7.97 14.82
C ARG A 247 7.12 -8.48 13.46
N ALA A 248 5.91 -9.03 13.39
CA ALA A 248 5.33 -9.50 12.14
C ALA A 248 5.19 -8.37 11.10
N TYR A 249 4.75 -7.18 11.52
CA TYR A 249 4.69 -6.01 10.63
C TYR A 249 6.08 -5.57 10.14
N ASN A 250 7.10 -5.60 11.02
CA ASN A 250 8.48 -5.27 10.64
C ASN A 250 9.06 -6.27 9.64
N GLU A 251 8.80 -7.57 9.80
CA GLU A 251 9.21 -8.62 8.86
C GLU A 251 8.54 -8.43 7.50
N MET A 252 7.24 -8.14 7.48
CA MET A 252 6.50 -7.84 6.25
C MET A 252 7.05 -6.59 5.55
N ALA A 253 7.35 -5.52 6.29
CA ALA A 253 7.94 -4.31 5.72
C ALA A 253 9.32 -4.57 5.10
N ALA A 254 10.16 -5.39 5.76
CA ALA A 254 11.44 -5.80 5.21
C ALA A 254 11.29 -6.64 3.92
N GLY A 255 10.34 -7.60 3.90
CA GLY A 255 10.06 -8.40 2.70
C GLY A 255 9.57 -7.55 1.53
N LEU A 256 8.67 -6.59 1.78
CA LEU A 256 8.19 -5.63 0.77
C LEU A 256 9.32 -4.74 0.25
N GLN A 257 10.25 -4.32 1.11
CA GLN A 257 11.39 -3.51 0.72
C GLN A 257 12.30 -4.28 -0.25
N SER A 258 12.70 -5.50 0.10
CA SER A 258 13.53 -6.35 -0.76
C SER A 258 12.85 -6.65 -2.10
N ALA A 259 11.56 -6.98 -2.09
CA ALA A 259 10.80 -7.22 -3.33
C ALA A 259 10.75 -5.99 -4.23
N ARG A 260 10.63 -4.77 -3.66
CA ARG A 260 10.66 -3.51 -4.41
C ARG A 260 12.03 -3.24 -5.01
N GLU A 261 13.10 -3.48 -4.27
CA GLU A 261 14.48 -3.32 -4.74
C GLU A 261 14.77 -4.29 -5.91
N GLU A 262 14.36 -5.55 -5.78
CA GLU A 262 14.47 -6.54 -6.86
C GLU A 262 13.66 -6.14 -8.10
N ALA A 263 12.42 -5.68 -7.92
CA ALA A 263 11.58 -5.21 -9.02
C ALA A 263 12.18 -3.97 -9.71
N MET A 264 12.76 -3.04 -8.94
CA MET A 264 13.42 -1.86 -9.50
C MET A 264 14.67 -2.25 -10.31
N LYS A 265 15.48 -3.18 -9.79
CA LYS A 265 16.65 -3.71 -10.51
C LYS A 265 16.24 -4.43 -11.79
N ALA A 266 15.25 -5.31 -11.73
CA ALA A 266 14.71 -6.01 -12.90
C ALA A 266 14.17 -5.03 -13.95
N LYS A 267 13.49 -3.96 -13.53
CA LYS A 267 13.00 -2.92 -14.43
C LYS A 267 14.15 -2.19 -15.13
N MET A 268 15.19 -1.81 -14.39
CA MET A 268 16.38 -1.16 -14.96
C MET A 268 17.10 -2.06 -15.96
N ASP A 269 17.21 -3.36 -15.67
CA ASP A 269 17.81 -4.34 -16.58
C ASP A 269 17.00 -4.51 -17.88
N VAL A 270 15.67 -4.53 -17.80
CA VAL A 270 14.78 -4.58 -18.97
C VAL A 270 14.91 -3.32 -19.81
N GLU A 271 14.91 -2.14 -19.19
CA GLU A 271 15.10 -0.87 -19.90
C GLU A 271 16.45 -0.79 -20.60
N LYS A 272 17.52 -1.31 -19.98
CA LYS A 272 18.85 -1.39 -20.60
C LYS A 272 18.84 -2.30 -21.82
N ARG A 273 18.31 -3.52 -21.70
CA ARG A 273 18.23 -4.48 -22.82
C ARG A 273 17.37 -3.95 -23.97
N ASN A 274 16.29 -3.23 -23.68
CA ASN A 274 15.46 -2.62 -24.71
C ASN A 274 16.22 -1.55 -25.51
N ARG A 275 17.07 -0.75 -24.86
CA ARG A 275 17.93 0.23 -25.58
C ARG A 275 18.95 -0.47 -26.46
N GLU A 276 19.64 -1.48 -25.92
CA GLU A 276 20.61 -2.29 -26.68
C GLU A 276 19.95 -2.95 -27.89
N LEU A 277 18.73 -3.47 -27.74
CA LEU A 277 17.96 -4.06 -28.84
C LEU A 277 17.58 -3.03 -29.91
N GLU A 278 17.19 -1.83 -29.51
CA GLU A 278 16.83 -0.76 -30.44
C GLU A 278 18.04 -0.26 -31.23
N GLU A 279 19.19 -0.12 -30.57
CA GLU A 279 20.46 0.20 -31.22
C GLU A 279 20.86 -0.89 -32.22
N GLN A 280 20.76 -2.18 -31.83
CA GLN A 280 21.05 -3.31 -32.71
C GLN A 280 20.11 -3.36 -33.92
N LYS A 281 18.81 -3.10 -33.71
CA LYS A 281 17.83 -2.99 -34.80
C LYS A 281 18.19 -1.86 -35.75
N GLY A 282 18.51 -0.68 -35.24
CA GLY A 282 18.92 0.46 -36.07
C GLY A 282 20.19 0.18 -36.88
N ILE A 283 21.17 -0.52 -36.30
CA ILE A 283 22.37 -0.95 -37.03
C ILE A 283 22.00 -1.96 -38.13
N ALA A 284 21.19 -2.97 -37.82
CA ALA A 284 20.77 -4.00 -38.77
C ALA A 284 19.96 -3.42 -39.94
N GLU A 285 19.04 -2.50 -39.66
CA GLU A 285 18.25 -1.78 -40.68
C GLU A 285 19.15 -0.95 -41.59
N ASN A 286 20.10 -0.19 -41.04
CA ASN A 286 21.02 0.61 -41.85
C ASN A 286 21.92 -0.25 -42.73
N LEU A 287 22.42 -1.38 -42.22
CA LEU A 287 23.22 -2.33 -43.00
C LEU A 287 22.39 -2.95 -44.14
N LEU A 288 21.15 -3.34 -43.87
CA LEU A 288 20.25 -3.88 -44.89
C LEU A 288 20.00 -2.87 -46.01
N LEU A 289 19.77 -1.59 -45.65
CA LEU A 289 19.54 -0.50 -46.60
C LEU A 289 20.79 -0.06 -47.38
N ASN A 290 21.99 -0.45 -46.93
CA ASN A 290 23.23 -0.26 -47.68
C ASN A 290 23.43 -1.34 -48.76
N ILE A 291 22.79 -2.50 -48.61
CA ILE A 291 22.91 -3.65 -49.53
C ILE A 291 21.74 -3.69 -50.51
N LEU A 292 20.53 -3.38 -50.05
CA LEU A 292 19.30 -3.46 -50.83
C LEU A 292 18.61 -2.10 -50.96
N PRO A 293 18.01 -1.80 -52.13
CA PRO A 293 17.14 -0.65 -52.26
C PRO A 293 15.98 -0.70 -51.24
N VAL A 294 15.54 0.46 -50.75
CA VAL A 294 14.56 0.58 -49.65
C VAL A 294 13.31 -0.27 -49.86
N GLN A 295 12.74 -0.24 -51.06
CA GLN A 295 11.52 -0.98 -51.36
C GLN A 295 11.75 -2.50 -51.33
N VAL A 296 12.90 -2.94 -51.81
CA VAL A 296 13.32 -4.35 -51.85
C VAL A 296 13.62 -4.85 -50.44
N ALA A 297 14.32 -4.05 -49.63
CA ALA A 297 14.59 -4.35 -48.23
C ALA A 297 13.30 -4.51 -47.41
N LYS A 298 12.33 -3.59 -47.60
CA LYS A 298 11.04 -3.64 -46.91
C LYS A 298 10.22 -4.86 -47.30
N GLU A 299 10.14 -5.17 -48.60
CA GLU A 299 9.45 -6.36 -49.10
C GLU A 299 10.08 -7.64 -48.53
N LEU A 300 11.40 -7.73 -48.48
CA LEU A 300 12.12 -8.85 -47.89
C LEU A 300 11.86 -8.99 -46.38
N GLN A 301 11.82 -7.88 -45.63
CA GLN A 301 11.51 -7.88 -44.19
C GLN A 301 10.08 -8.31 -43.88
N GLU A 302 9.10 -7.89 -44.70
CA GLU A 302 7.68 -8.18 -44.48
C GLU A 302 7.28 -9.57 -44.96
N GLN A 303 7.83 -10.03 -46.09
CA GLN A 303 7.38 -11.23 -46.79
C GLN A 303 8.39 -12.38 -46.76
N GLY A 304 9.66 -12.12 -46.40
CA GLY A 304 10.75 -13.11 -46.41
C GLY A 304 11.28 -13.45 -47.81
N THR A 305 10.62 -12.97 -48.88
CA THR A 305 11.01 -13.14 -50.28
C THR A 305 10.74 -11.85 -51.06
N VAL A 306 11.40 -11.67 -52.20
CA VAL A 306 11.17 -10.54 -53.11
C VAL A 306 10.76 -11.08 -54.47
N GLU A 307 9.62 -10.61 -54.99
CA GLU A 307 9.17 -11.01 -56.32
C GLU A 307 9.96 -10.29 -57.43
N PRO A 308 10.35 -10.97 -58.52
CA PRO A 308 10.97 -10.32 -59.66
C PRO A 308 10.04 -9.26 -60.29
N LYS A 309 10.56 -8.05 -60.51
CA LYS A 309 9.82 -6.91 -61.08
C LYS A 309 10.32 -6.58 -62.48
N TYR A 310 9.40 -6.48 -63.42
CA TYR A 310 9.69 -6.04 -64.78
C TYR A 310 9.69 -4.50 -64.88
N PHE A 311 10.75 -3.96 -65.47
CA PHE A 311 10.89 -2.54 -65.77
C PHE A 311 11.10 -2.38 -67.28
N GLU A 312 10.16 -1.71 -67.95
CA GLU A 312 10.18 -1.54 -69.40
C GLU A 312 11.24 -0.53 -69.86
N ASP A 313 11.51 0.50 -69.05
CA ASP A 313 12.34 1.65 -69.43
C ASP A 313 13.45 1.92 -68.40
N VAL A 314 14.63 1.35 -68.63
CA VAL A 314 15.80 1.48 -67.77
C VAL A 314 17.02 1.84 -68.61
N THR A 315 17.78 2.85 -68.18
CA THR A 315 19.11 3.13 -68.74
C THR A 315 20.15 2.40 -67.92
N ILE A 316 20.93 1.55 -68.59
CA ILE A 316 21.98 0.71 -68.01
C ILE A 316 23.32 1.27 -68.45
N ILE A 317 24.21 1.46 -67.48
CA ILE A 317 25.55 1.98 -67.71
C ILE A 317 26.56 0.95 -67.21
N PHE A 318 27.50 0.63 -68.08
CA PHE A 318 28.72 -0.09 -67.75
C PHE A 318 29.91 0.85 -67.93
N THR A 319 30.83 0.83 -66.98
CA THR A 319 32.14 1.45 -67.13
C THR A 319 33.23 0.39 -67.02
N ASP A 320 34.41 0.65 -67.56
CA ASP A 320 35.56 -0.24 -67.44
C ASP A 320 36.87 0.54 -67.51
N PHE A 321 37.85 0.19 -66.67
CA PHE A 321 39.14 0.88 -66.64
C PHE A 321 40.11 0.34 -67.69
N VAL A 322 40.43 1.17 -68.66
CA VAL A 322 41.48 0.89 -69.63
C VAL A 322 42.84 1.02 -68.93
N GLY A 323 43.59 -0.08 -68.92
CA GLY A 323 44.90 -0.18 -68.29
C GLY A 323 44.90 -0.84 -66.91
N PHE A 324 43.74 -1.16 -66.34
CA PHE A 324 43.64 -1.85 -65.06
C PHE A 324 44.33 -3.23 -65.08
N THR A 325 44.13 -4.04 -66.11
CA THR A 325 44.79 -5.36 -66.25
C THR A 325 46.31 -5.25 -66.22
N LEU A 326 46.89 -4.21 -66.82
CA LEU A 326 48.33 -3.98 -66.79
C LEU A 326 48.81 -3.49 -65.41
N SER A 327 47.97 -2.71 -64.71
CA SER A 327 48.24 -2.26 -63.35
C SER A 327 48.09 -3.38 -62.32
N SER A 328 47.18 -4.33 -62.50
CA SER A 328 46.98 -5.46 -61.59
C SER A 328 48.14 -6.46 -61.61
N GLU A 329 48.91 -6.50 -62.71
CA GLU A 329 50.14 -7.28 -62.82
C GLU A 329 51.36 -6.60 -62.17
N LYS A 330 51.35 -5.26 -62.06
CA LYS A 330 52.52 -4.46 -61.66
C LYS A 330 52.45 -3.86 -60.26
N LEU A 331 51.26 -3.62 -59.74
CA LEU A 331 51.06 -3.03 -58.41
C LEU A 331 50.90 -4.12 -57.35
N ALA A 332 51.23 -3.77 -56.11
CA ALA A 332 50.82 -4.58 -54.97
C ALA A 332 49.29 -4.65 -54.93
N ALA A 333 48.74 -5.83 -54.62
CA ALA A 333 47.30 -6.05 -54.58
C ALA A 333 46.58 -5.07 -53.63
N GLU A 334 47.22 -4.69 -52.52
CA GLU A 334 46.71 -3.72 -51.56
C GLU A 334 46.56 -2.32 -52.19
N ASP A 335 47.61 -1.81 -52.84
CA ASP A 335 47.61 -0.49 -53.50
C ASP A 335 46.57 -0.42 -54.63
N LEU A 336 46.41 -1.51 -55.39
CA LEU A 336 45.39 -1.61 -56.44
C LEU A 336 43.98 -1.51 -55.87
N VAL A 337 43.71 -2.19 -54.74
CA VAL A 337 42.41 -2.15 -54.07
C VAL A 337 42.12 -0.76 -53.50
N TYR A 338 43.12 -0.09 -52.90
CA TYR A 338 42.95 1.30 -52.42
C TYR A 338 42.63 2.27 -53.55
N LEU A 339 43.34 2.16 -54.68
CA LEU A 339 43.10 2.99 -55.84
C LEU A 339 41.71 2.74 -56.44
N LEU A 340 41.31 1.47 -56.55
CA LEU A 340 39.98 1.10 -57.04
C LEU A 340 38.87 1.62 -56.12
N ASN A 341 39.05 1.50 -54.80
CA ASN A 341 38.11 2.03 -53.81
C ASN A 341 37.97 3.56 -53.92
N ASP A 342 39.08 4.28 -54.12
CA ASP A 342 39.05 5.74 -54.30
C ASP A 342 38.28 6.15 -55.56
N TYR A 343 38.45 5.44 -56.68
CA TYR A 343 37.67 5.68 -57.89
C TYR A 343 36.18 5.34 -57.71
N PHE A 344 35.86 4.18 -57.14
CA PHE A 344 34.47 3.78 -56.92
C PHE A 344 33.76 4.67 -55.90
N THR A 345 34.47 5.19 -54.89
CA THR A 345 33.91 6.19 -53.96
C THR A 345 33.53 7.47 -54.70
N SER A 346 34.39 7.95 -55.61
CA SER A 346 34.07 9.10 -56.47
C SER A 346 32.85 8.81 -57.36
N PHE A 347 32.75 7.61 -57.93
CA PHE A 347 31.61 7.19 -58.75
C PHE A 347 30.32 7.08 -57.94
N ASP A 348 30.38 6.57 -56.71
CA ASP A 348 29.24 6.48 -55.80
C ASP A 348 28.64 7.88 -55.54
N HIS A 349 29.48 8.90 -55.33
CA HIS A 349 29.04 10.28 -55.19
C HIS A 349 28.36 10.82 -56.45
N ILE A 350 28.91 10.56 -57.64
CA ILE A 350 28.33 10.98 -58.92
C ILE A 350 26.97 10.29 -59.14
N VAL A 351 26.88 8.98 -58.95
CA VAL A 351 25.64 8.20 -59.09
C VAL A 351 24.55 8.73 -58.16
N ALA A 352 24.87 8.98 -56.89
CA ALA A 352 23.93 9.51 -55.92
C ALA A 352 23.41 10.91 -56.30
N LYS A 353 24.30 11.77 -56.80
CA LYS A 353 24.00 13.14 -57.27
C LYS A 353 22.95 13.15 -58.38
N TYR A 354 23.05 12.23 -59.34
CA TYR A 354 22.07 12.07 -60.42
C TYR A 354 20.89 11.15 -60.09
N HIS A 355 20.77 10.71 -58.84
CA HIS A 355 19.71 9.83 -58.35
C HIS A 355 19.61 8.51 -59.12
N MET A 356 20.78 7.96 -59.47
CA MET A 356 20.89 6.64 -60.08
C MET A 356 21.16 5.58 -59.02
N GLU A 357 20.86 4.34 -59.36
CA GLU A 357 21.05 3.20 -58.46
C GLU A 357 22.34 2.47 -58.84
N LYS A 358 23.25 2.32 -57.89
CA LYS A 358 24.41 1.43 -58.05
C LYS A 358 23.92 -0.01 -57.96
N LEU A 359 24.36 -0.87 -58.88
CA LEU A 359 24.05 -2.30 -58.80
C LEU A 359 25.20 -3.07 -58.18
N LYS A 360 26.35 -3.08 -58.85
CA LYS A 360 27.52 -3.83 -58.42
C LYS A 360 28.77 -3.37 -59.14
N THR A 361 29.90 -3.86 -58.64
CA THR A 361 31.17 -3.83 -59.35
C THR A 361 31.47 -5.23 -59.88
N ILE A 362 32.10 -5.31 -61.06
CA ILE A 362 32.49 -6.57 -61.69
C ILE A 362 33.98 -6.44 -62.04
N GLY A 363 34.85 -6.82 -61.10
CA GLY A 363 36.27 -6.49 -61.20
C GLY A 363 36.49 -4.98 -61.18
N ASP A 364 37.07 -4.45 -62.24
CA ASP A 364 37.29 -3.03 -62.53
C ASP A 364 36.11 -2.32 -63.19
N SER A 365 35.06 -3.06 -63.55
CA SER A 365 33.83 -2.49 -64.09
C SER A 365 32.90 -1.97 -62.99
N TYR A 366 32.31 -0.79 -63.22
CA TYR A 366 31.30 -0.20 -62.35
C TYR A 366 29.95 -0.13 -63.07
N MET A 367 28.91 -0.71 -62.47
CA MET A 367 27.58 -0.86 -63.07
C MET A 367 26.53 -0.11 -62.27
N TYR A 368 25.78 0.76 -62.94
CA TYR A 368 24.69 1.53 -62.36
C TYR A 368 23.57 1.76 -63.38
N VAL A 369 22.41 2.14 -62.87
CA VAL A 369 21.15 2.19 -63.63
C VAL A 369 20.30 3.39 -63.26
N GLY A 370 19.61 3.92 -64.26
CA GLY A 370 18.58 4.97 -64.10
C GLY A 370 17.23 4.48 -64.62
N GLY A 371 16.15 5.03 -64.07
CA GLY A 371 14.77 4.68 -64.50
C GLY A 371 14.07 3.64 -63.62
N MET A 372 14.77 3.05 -62.64
CA MET A 372 14.18 2.14 -61.64
C MET A 372 13.82 2.89 -60.35
N PRO A 373 12.52 3.06 -60.00
CA PRO A 373 12.09 3.75 -58.79
C PRO A 373 12.20 2.83 -57.56
N LEU A 374 13.41 2.41 -57.18
CA LEU A 374 13.65 1.44 -56.10
C LEU A 374 14.28 2.06 -54.84
N GLY A 375 14.97 3.20 -54.97
CA GLY A 375 15.65 3.89 -53.87
C GLY A 375 14.73 4.79 -53.01
N ARG A 376 15.32 5.50 -52.02
CA ARG A 376 14.61 6.40 -51.07
C ARG A 376 13.76 7.49 -51.75
N ARG A 377 14.09 7.87 -52.98
CA ARG A 377 13.40 8.88 -53.79
C ARG A 377 12.72 8.26 -55.02
N ALA A 378 12.10 7.09 -54.84
CA ALA A 378 11.45 6.30 -55.87
C ALA A 378 10.40 7.10 -56.68
N ARG A 379 10.83 7.70 -57.79
CA ARG A 379 9.97 8.29 -58.80
C ARG A 379 10.47 7.87 -60.17
N ARG A 380 9.53 7.45 -61.04
CA ARG A 380 9.85 7.27 -62.46
C ARG A 380 10.42 8.58 -62.99
N THR A 381 11.62 8.51 -63.55
CA THR A 381 12.40 9.68 -63.93
C THR A 381 12.67 9.63 -65.42
N PRO A 382 11.77 10.14 -66.30
CA PRO A 382 11.91 10.01 -67.76
C PRO A 382 13.19 10.62 -68.34
N SER A 383 13.86 11.49 -67.58
CA SER A 383 15.16 12.08 -67.91
C SER A 383 16.35 11.15 -67.70
N HIS A 384 16.13 9.93 -67.18
CA HIS A 384 17.19 8.99 -66.83
C HIS A 384 18.26 8.76 -67.93
N PRO A 385 17.98 8.80 -69.25
CA PRO A 385 19.04 8.72 -70.25
C PRO A 385 19.90 9.98 -70.34
N VAL A 386 19.30 11.16 -70.18
CA VAL A 386 20.01 12.45 -70.19
C VAL A 386 20.87 12.58 -68.94
N ASP A 387 20.29 12.27 -67.78
CA ASP A 387 20.99 12.27 -66.50
C ASP A 387 22.17 11.27 -66.53
N ALA A 388 22.04 10.15 -67.25
CA ALA A 388 23.09 9.13 -67.35
C ALA A 388 24.29 9.61 -68.14
N VAL A 389 24.06 10.37 -69.21
CA VAL A 389 25.14 10.98 -70.01
C VAL A 389 25.86 12.07 -69.21
N LEU A 390 25.15 12.87 -68.42
CA LEU A 390 25.76 13.87 -67.52
C LEU A 390 26.63 13.19 -66.45
N ALA A 391 26.09 12.14 -65.80
CA ALA A 391 26.83 11.34 -64.81
C ALA A 391 28.08 10.70 -65.43
N ALA A 392 27.93 10.05 -66.59
CA ALA A 392 29.04 9.43 -67.31
C ALA A 392 30.11 10.45 -67.71
N SER A 393 29.71 11.68 -68.07
CA SER A 393 30.65 12.76 -68.40
C SER A 393 31.47 13.16 -67.16
N GLU A 394 30.85 13.27 -65.99
CA GLU A 394 31.56 13.51 -64.73
C GLU A 394 32.51 12.35 -64.39
N MET A 395 32.11 11.10 -64.60
CA MET A 395 32.98 9.93 -64.37
C MET A 395 34.21 9.95 -65.28
N VAL A 396 34.04 10.18 -66.58
CA VAL A 396 35.15 10.29 -67.54
C VAL A 396 36.12 11.40 -67.12
N ARG A 397 35.59 12.55 -66.68
CA ARG A 397 36.40 13.66 -66.19
C ARG A 397 37.13 13.31 -64.90
N ALA A 398 36.45 12.71 -63.91
CA ALA A 398 37.03 12.31 -62.64
C ALA A 398 38.21 11.33 -62.84
N VAL A 399 38.13 10.46 -63.85
CA VAL A 399 39.25 9.57 -64.22
C VAL A 399 40.38 10.34 -64.92
N SER A 400 40.03 11.25 -65.83
CA SER A 400 41.01 11.97 -66.67
C SER A 400 41.83 13.03 -65.91
N GLU A 401 41.22 13.67 -64.89
CA GLU A 401 41.80 14.77 -64.11
C GLU A 401 42.45 14.32 -62.80
N ARG A 402 42.24 13.07 -62.36
CA ARG A 402 42.85 12.57 -61.13
C ARG A 402 44.34 12.35 -61.34
N ASP A 403 45.15 12.96 -60.48
CA ASP A 403 46.59 12.76 -60.44
C ASP A 403 46.89 11.29 -60.12
N GLN A 404 47.64 10.65 -61.01
CA GLN A 404 48.07 9.27 -60.82
C GLN A 404 49.55 9.28 -60.43
N PRO A 405 49.99 8.36 -59.54
CA PRO A 405 51.40 8.22 -59.22
C PRO A 405 52.22 8.05 -60.51
N GLU A 406 53.39 8.69 -60.62
CA GLU A 406 54.24 8.66 -61.83
C GLU A 406 54.61 7.24 -62.32
N ASN A 407 54.49 6.24 -61.44
CA ASN A 407 54.76 4.83 -61.71
C ASN A 407 53.55 4.02 -62.24
N LEU A 408 52.37 4.64 -62.42
CA LEU A 408 51.18 3.98 -62.97
C LEU A 408 50.96 4.30 -64.45
N ALA A 409 50.47 3.31 -65.20
CA ALA A 409 49.88 3.56 -66.52
C ALA A 409 48.66 4.46 -66.35
N ARG A 410 48.57 5.55 -67.13
CA ARG A 410 47.45 6.49 -67.06
C ARG A 410 46.12 5.77 -67.31
N TRP A 411 45.32 5.54 -66.27
CA TRP A 411 44.00 4.92 -66.41
C TRP A 411 43.09 5.84 -67.24
N ALA A 412 42.35 5.22 -68.15
CA ALA A 412 41.24 5.82 -68.86
C ALA A 412 40.00 4.98 -68.59
N VAL A 413 38.82 5.52 -68.88
CA VAL A 413 37.56 4.78 -68.66
C VAL A 413 36.78 4.66 -69.96
N ARG A 414 36.31 3.45 -70.27
CA ARG A 414 35.28 3.24 -71.28
C ARG A 414 33.92 3.33 -70.62
N VAL A 415 32.96 3.96 -71.27
CA VAL A 415 31.57 4.02 -70.78
C VAL A 415 30.62 3.58 -71.88
N GLY A 416 29.77 2.63 -71.58
CA GLY A 416 28.71 2.14 -72.45
C GLY A 416 27.33 2.39 -71.86
N ILE A 417 26.43 2.98 -72.65
CA ILE A 417 25.07 3.29 -72.22
C ILE A 417 24.06 2.70 -73.20
N HIS A 418 23.10 1.96 -72.63
CA HIS A 418 21.94 1.45 -73.35
C HIS A 418 20.66 1.65 -72.56
N THR A 419 19.54 1.76 -73.26
CA THR A 419 18.22 1.96 -72.67
C THR A 419 17.30 0.86 -73.17
N GLY A 420 16.67 0.13 -72.27
CA GLY A 420 15.72 -0.92 -72.62
C GLY A 420 15.10 -1.59 -71.39
N SER A 421 14.41 -2.70 -71.62
CA SER A 421 13.67 -3.42 -70.58
C SER A 421 14.54 -4.39 -69.78
N VAL A 422 14.26 -4.51 -68.49
CA VAL A 422 14.96 -5.42 -67.57
C VAL A 422 14.00 -6.07 -66.59
N ILE A 423 14.38 -7.22 -66.04
CA ILE A 423 13.75 -7.83 -64.88
C ILE A 423 14.71 -7.62 -63.70
N ALA A 424 14.26 -7.01 -62.62
CA ALA A 424 15.03 -6.84 -61.39
C ALA A 424 14.51 -7.75 -60.29
N GLY A 425 15.38 -8.21 -59.40
CA GLY A 425 15.00 -9.11 -58.32
C GLY A 425 16.15 -9.43 -57.38
N VAL A 426 15.87 -10.20 -56.34
CA VAL A 426 16.88 -10.66 -55.38
C VAL A 426 17.14 -12.14 -55.62
N VAL A 427 18.41 -12.51 -55.74
CA VAL A 427 18.85 -13.90 -55.83
C VAL A 427 19.69 -14.27 -54.61
N GLY A 428 19.56 -15.53 -54.18
CA GLY A 428 20.26 -16.06 -53.01
C GLY A 428 19.37 -16.09 -51.76
N ILE A 429 19.66 -17.04 -50.87
CA ILE A 429 18.95 -17.24 -49.59
C ILE A 429 19.81 -16.76 -48.41
N GLU A 430 21.13 -16.90 -48.49
CA GLU A 430 22.06 -16.45 -47.44
C GLU A 430 22.85 -15.20 -47.87
N LYS A 431 23.26 -15.16 -49.14
CA LYS A 431 23.95 -14.02 -49.76
C LYS A 431 23.01 -13.35 -50.75
N PHE A 432 22.03 -12.63 -50.23
CA PHE A 432 21.07 -11.89 -51.05
C PHE A 432 21.81 -10.86 -51.91
N ALA A 433 21.59 -10.91 -53.23
CA ALA A 433 22.09 -9.92 -54.17
C ALA A 433 20.91 -9.39 -54.99
N PHE A 434 20.70 -8.07 -54.93
CA PHE A 434 19.80 -7.39 -55.86
C PHE A 434 20.50 -7.19 -57.20
N ASP A 435 19.85 -7.59 -58.29
CA ASP A 435 20.44 -7.54 -59.63
C ASP A 435 19.36 -7.39 -60.71
N ILE A 436 19.81 -7.15 -61.95
CA ILE A 436 18.95 -7.06 -63.13
C ILE A 436 19.36 -8.07 -64.19
N TRP A 437 18.36 -8.59 -64.91
CA TRP A 437 18.52 -9.54 -66.01
C TRP A 437 17.74 -9.09 -67.23
N GLY A 438 18.20 -9.53 -68.40
CA GLY A 438 17.56 -9.27 -69.69
C GLY A 438 18.57 -8.98 -70.79
N ASP A 439 18.12 -9.04 -72.03
CA ASP A 439 18.98 -8.81 -73.20
C ASP A 439 19.56 -7.41 -73.24
N SER A 440 18.84 -6.42 -72.71
CA SER A 440 19.33 -5.03 -72.57
C SER A 440 20.58 -4.92 -71.69
N VAL A 441 20.73 -5.78 -70.67
CA VAL A 441 21.94 -5.80 -69.83
C VAL A 441 23.16 -6.25 -70.63
N ASN A 442 22.98 -7.35 -71.38
CA ASN A 442 24.01 -7.88 -72.28
C ASN A 442 24.36 -6.89 -73.40
N PHE A 443 23.37 -6.13 -73.87
CA PHE A 443 23.56 -5.10 -74.88
C PHE A 443 24.35 -3.90 -74.32
N ALA A 444 24.02 -3.44 -73.11
CA ALA A 444 24.74 -2.35 -72.42
C ALA A 444 26.22 -2.69 -72.19
N SER A 445 26.52 -3.91 -71.72
CA SER A 445 27.89 -4.39 -71.53
C SER A 445 28.70 -4.35 -72.84
N ARG A 446 28.09 -4.65 -73.99
CA ARG A 446 28.76 -4.49 -75.29
C ARG A 446 28.98 -3.05 -75.69
N MET A 447 28.08 -2.14 -75.31
CA MET A 447 28.30 -0.73 -75.58
C MET A 447 29.58 -0.26 -74.89
N GLU A 448 29.86 -0.76 -73.69
CA GLU A 448 31.11 -0.47 -72.99
C GLU A 448 32.28 -1.13 -73.72
N SER A 449 32.22 -2.45 -73.92
CA SER A 449 33.38 -3.21 -74.42
C SER A 449 33.80 -2.82 -75.84
N SER A 450 32.86 -2.29 -76.64
CA SER A 450 33.12 -1.75 -77.99
C SER A 450 33.37 -0.23 -78.00
N GLY A 451 33.39 0.41 -76.84
CA GLY A 451 33.69 1.82 -76.65
C GLY A 451 35.18 2.13 -76.81
N ALA A 452 35.49 3.43 -76.78
CA ALA A 452 36.86 3.94 -76.84
C ALA A 452 37.25 4.56 -75.48
N PRO A 453 38.55 4.56 -75.12
CA PRO A 453 39.02 5.18 -73.88
C PRO A 453 38.58 6.65 -73.77
N ASN A 454 38.06 7.04 -72.60
CA ASN A 454 37.53 8.37 -72.28
C ASN A 454 36.42 8.87 -73.22
N ARG A 455 35.69 7.95 -73.86
CA ARG A 455 34.51 8.27 -74.68
C ARG A 455 33.28 7.57 -74.11
N ILE A 456 32.14 8.25 -74.20
CA ILE A 456 30.84 7.69 -73.84
C ILE A 456 30.21 7.12 -75.10
N ASN A 457 30.00 5.81 -75.14
CA ASN A 457 29.39 5.10 -76.25
C ASN A 457 27.91 4.81 -75.98
N LEU A 458 27.05 5.19 -76.93
CA LEU A 458 25.61 5.04 -76.85
C LEU A 458 25.10 4.02 -77.86
N SER A 459 24.10 3.25 -77.43
CA SER A 459 23.23 2.54 -78.36
C SER A 459 22.34 3.49 -79.17
N GLN A 460 21.88 3.08 -80.35
CA GLN A 460 20.89 3.81 -81.14
C GLN A 460 19.63 4.17 -80.32
N GLN A 461 19.13 3.24 -79.50
CA GLN A 461 17.94 3.47 -78.66
C GLN A 461 18.16 4.60 -77.65
N THR A 462 19.34 4.63 -76.99
CA THR A 462 19.70 5.72 -76.07
C THR A 462 19.93 7.03 -76.84
N TYR A 463 20.65 6.99 -77.96
CA TYR A 463 20.90 8.15 -78.81
C TYR A 463 19.60 8.88 -79.18
N MET A 464 18.57 8.15 -79.61
CA MET A 464 17.28 8.74 -79.97
C MET A 464 16.60 9.50 -78.83
N ARG A 465 16.94 9.20 -77.57
CA ARG A 465 16.41 9.88 -76.38
C ARG A 465 17.27 11.05 -75.89
N VAL A 466 18.51 11.16 -76.34
CA VAL A 466 19.48 12.15 -75.84
C VAL A 466 20.01 13.09 -76.92
N LYS A 467 19.77 12.80 -78.21
CA LYS A 467 20.22 13.60 -79.36
C LYS A 467 19.76 15.06 -79.35
N ASP A 468 18.68 15.36 -78.63
CA ASP A 468 18.15 16.72 -78.48
C ASP A 468 18.86 17.49 -77.35
N PHE A 469 19.79 16.87 -76.63
CA PHE A 469 20.56 17.47 -75.54
C PHE A 469 22.07 17.44 -75.80
N PHE A 470 22.58 16.41 -76.48
CA PHE A 470 24.01 16.20 -76.68
C PHE A 470 24.39 16.11 -78.15
N ASP A 471 25.56 16.66 -78.47
CA ASP A 471 26.20 16.44 -79.75
C ASP A 471 26.81 15.03 -79.79
N CYS A 472 26.36 14.24 -80.77
CA CYS A 472 26.74 12.84 -80.88
C CYS A 472 27.24 12.51 -82.29
N GLU A 473 28.35 11.80 -82.36
CA GLU A 473 29.00 11.34 -83.58
C GLU A 473 28.61 9.89 -83.88
N HIS A 474 28.09 9.60 -85.09
CA HIS A 474 27.88 8.22 -85.54
C HIS A 474 29.23 7.54 -85.77
N ARG A 475 29.45 6.40 -85.13
CA ARG A 475 30.76 5.70 -85.14
C ARG A 475 30.73 4.35 -85.86
N GLY A 476 29.73 4.14 -86.71
CA GLY A 476 29.49 2.87 -87.37
C GLY A 476 28.65 1.88 -86.55
N LYS A 477 28.59 0.65 -87.04
CA LYS A 477 27.75 -0.41 -86.49
C LYS A 477 28.58 -1.50 -85.82
N VAL A 478 27.99 -2.16 -84.83
CA VAL A 478 28.54 -3.40 -84.24
C VAL A 478 27.53 -4.52 -84.39
N LEU A 479 28.04 -5.72 -84.65
CA LEU A 479 27.24 -6.93 -84.79
C LEU A 479 26.88 -7.49 -83.40
N THR A 480 25.59 -7.63 -83.12
CA THR A 480 25.12 -8.28 -81.89
C THR A 480 25.32 -9.81 -81.96
N LYS A 481 25.16 -10.52 -80.83
CA LYS A 481 25.16 -12.01 -80.84
C LYS A 481 24.09 -12.57 -81.78
N ASP A 482 22.99 -11.85 -81.96
CA ASP A 482 21.89 -12.22 -82.86
C ASP A 482 22.14 -11.84 -84.33
N LYS A 483 23.37 -11.45 -84.67
CA LYS A 483 23.78 -11.00 -86.00
C LYS A 483 23.01 -9.78 -86.52
N LYS A 484 22.46 -8.96 -85.62
CA LYS A 484 21.87 -7.66 -85.98
C LYS A 484 22.95 -6.59 -85.94
N GLU A 485 23.05 -5.80 -86.99
CA GLU A 485 23.88 -4.61 -86.96
C GLU A 485 23.13 -3.51 -86.21
N THR A 486 23.73 -2.91 -85.19
CA THR A 486 23.14 -1.76 -84.49
C THR A 486 24.07 -0.56 -84.57
N ASP A 487 23.49 0.59 -84.90
CA ASP A 487 24.20 1.87 -84.93
C ASP A 487 24.61 2.31 -83.52
N MET A 488 25.81 2.87 -83.44
CA MET A 488 26.38 3.38 -82.20
C MET A 488 26.86 4.81 -82.37
N TYR A 489 26.88 5.53 -81.26
CA TYR A 489 27.17 6.95 -81.25
C TYR A 489 28.11 7.29 -80.10
N PHE A 490 29.13 8.11 -80.35
CA PHE A 490 29.91 8.72 -79.29
C PHE A 490 29.32 10.06 -78.88
N VAL A 491 29.32 10.37 -77.59
CA VAL A 491 28.98 11.71 -77.09
C VAL A 491 30.23 12.59 -77.15
N ASN A 492 30.11 13.76 -77.78
CA ASN A 492 31.18 14.75 -77.86
C ASN A 492 31.02 15.88 -76.83
N GLY A 493 29.78 16.20 -76.46
CA GLY A 493 29.48 17.24 -75.49
C GLY A 493 28.01 17.64 -75.51
N VAL A 494 27.68 18.73 -74.82
CA VAL A 494 26.34 19.34 -74.91
C VAL A 494 26.17 19.99 -76.28
N LEU A 495 24.97 19.94 -76.86
CA LEU A 495 24.71 20.57 -78.15
C LEU A 495 25.13 22.05 -78.14
N PRO A 496 25.86 22.54 -79.17
CA PRO A 496 26.27 23.95 -79.23
C PRO A 496 25.10 24.93 -79.16
N SER A 497 23.94 24.57 -79.73
CA SER A 497 22.70 25.38 -79.66
C SER A 497 22.11 25.51 -78.25
N LEU A 498 22.55 24.68 -77.31
CA LEU A 498 22.13 24.73 -75.92
C LEU A 498 23.11 25.48 -75.02
N LEU A 499 24.25 25.91 -75.56
CA LEU A 499 25.24 26.71 -74.85
C LEU A 499 24.98 28.20 -75.19
N ASP A 500 24.59 29.00 -74.20
CA ASP A 500 24.25 30.42 -74.38
C ASP A 500 25.45 31.37 -74.21
N GLY A 501 26.65 30.84 -73.93
CA GLY A 501 27.87 31.62 -73.69
C GLY A 501 27.81 32.53 -72.46
N SER A 502 26.74 32.45 -71.66
CA SER A 502 26.46 33.37 -70.56
C SER A 502 27.21 33.05 -69.26
N GLY A 503 27.83 31.86 -69.19
CA GLY A 503 28.50 31.35 -67.99
C GLY A 503 27.56 30.79 -66.92
N HIS A 504 26.24 30.81 -67.13
CA HIS A 504 25.28 30.18 -66.21
C HIS A 504 25.37 28.65 -66.26
N VAL A 505 25.25 28.02 -65.09
CA VAL A 505 25.30 26.57 -64.90
C VAL A 505 23.99 26.14 -64.21
N PRO A 506 23.12 25.34 -64.85
CA PRO A 506 23.10 24.98 -66.28
C PRO A 506 22.83 26.18 -67.21
N PRO A 507 23.22 26.10 -68.50
CA PRO A 507 22.79 27.07 -69.51
C PRO A 507 21.27 27.18 -69.59
N GLU A 508 20.75 28.40 -69.76
CA GLU A 508 19.30 28.63 -69.77
C GLU A 508 18.58 27.88 -70.92
N PRO A 509 19.14 27.77 -72.15
CA PRO A 509 18.54 26.95 -73.20
C PRO A 509 18.45 25.46 -72.83
N PHE A 510 19.49 24.92 -72.17
CA PHE A 510 19.50 23.53 -71.70
C PHE A 510 18.43 23.32 -70.63
N LEU A 511 18.39 24.20 -69.63
CA LEU A 511 17.42 24.15 -68.54
C LEU A 511 15.98 24.24 -69.05
N ARG A 512 15.72 25.17 -69.98
CA ARG A 512 14.41 25.32 -70.63
C ARG A 512 13.99 24.05 -71.35
N ARG A 513 14.89 23.45 -72.16
CA ARG A 513 14.58 22.20 -72.88
C ARG A 513 14.33 21.05 -71.92
N TYR A 514 15.14 20.94 -70.86
CA TYR A 514 14.98 19.92 -69.83
C TYR A 514 13.62 20.04 -69.12
N ARG A 515 13.20 21.27 -68.76
CA ARG A 515 11.88 21.54 -68.17
C ARG A 515 10.73 21.21 -69.14
N ILE A 516 10.87 21.49 -70.44
CA ILE A 516 9.85 21.16 -71.45
C ILE A 516 9.69 19.64 -71.57
N TYR A 517 10.79 18.90 -71.65
CA TYR A 517 10.77 17.44 -71.85
C TYR A 517 10.33 16.68 -70.60
N PHE A 518 10.83 17.09 -69.43
CA PHE A 518 10.73 16.28 -68.21
C PHE A 518 9.91 16.93 -67.09
N ARG A 519 9.48 18.18 -67.25
CA ARG A 519 8.70 18.95 -66.24
C ARG A 519 9.36 19.00 -64.86
N LYS A 520 10.70 19.02 -64.84
CA LYS A 520 11.53 19.19 -63.65
C LYS A 520 12.85 19.88 -64.03
N GLU A 521 13.67 20.18 -63.03
CA GLU A 521 15.04 20.65 -63.24
C GLU A 521 16.02 19.46 -63.23
N PRO A 522 17.16 19.57 -63.92
CA PRO A 522 18.20 18.55 -63.86
C PRO A 522 18.74 18.44 -62.42
N PRO A 523 19.06 17.23 -61.92
CA PRO A 523 19.62 17.05 -60.57
C PRO A 523 20.92 17.85 -60.37
N ASP A 524 21.75 17.89 -61.41
CA ASP A 524 22.92 18.75 -61.50
C ASP A 524 23.33 18.99 -62.97
N PHE A 525 24.23 19.94 -63.20
CA PHE A 525 24.88 20.14 -64.49
C PHE A 525 26.39 20.34 -64.32
N PRO A 526 27.24 19.53 -64.95
CA PRO A 526 28.69 19.66 -64.83
C PRO A 526 29.21 20.92 -65.53
N ALA A 527 29.74 21.87 -64.76
CA ALA A 527 30.19 23.18 -65.27
C ALA A 527 31.25 23.08 -66.38
N PHE A 528 32.09 22.04 -66.39
CA PHE A 528 33.11 21.87 -67.44
C PHE A 528 32.54 21.60 -68.83
N LEU A 529 31.30 21.11 -68.92
CA LEU A 529 30.65 20.89 -70.21
C LEU A 529 30.41 22.20 -70.96
N LEU A 530 30.43 23.35 -70.27
CA LEU A 530 30.39 24.68 -70.89
C LEU A 530 31.62 24.97 -71.77
N GLY A 531 32.81 24.48 -71.38
CA GLY A 531 34.08 24.76 -72.05
C GLY A 531 34.36 23.88 -73.27
N SER A 532 33.57 22.83 -73.49
CA SER A 532 33.75 21.89 -74.62
C SER A 532 33.53 22.55 -75.99
N ALA A 533 32.81 23.67 -76.05
CA ALA A 533 32.60 24.45 -77.27
C ALA A 533 33.85 25.20 -77.79
N GLN A 534 34.91 25.37 -76.98
CA GLN A 534 36.11 26.10 -77.39
C GLN A 534 37.20 25.23 -78.03
N ARG A 535 37.11 23.89 -78.01
CA ARG A 535 38.17 23.00 -78.54
C ARG A 535 37.93 22.48 -79.96
N VAL A 536 36.79 22.77 -80.59
CA VAL A 536 36.47 22.28 -81.96
C VAL A 536 36.71 23.36 -83.04
N ALA A 537 37.18 24.55 -82.67
CA ALA A 537 37.48 25.65 -83.59
C ALA A 537 38.94 26.15 -83.48
N GLY A 538 39.89 25.24 -83.25
CA GLY A 538 41.34 25.52 -83.22
C GLY A 538 42.09 24.64 -84.19
#